data_AF-A0A847X7Y4-F1
#
_entry.id   AF-A0A847X7Y4-F1
#
_cell.length_a   1.000
_cell.length_b   1.000
_cell.length_c   1.000
_cell.angle_alpha   90.00
_cell.angle_beta   90.00
_cell.angle_gamma   90.00
#
_symmetry.space_group_name_H-M   'P 1'
#
loop_
_entity.id
_entity.type
_entity.pdbx_description
1 polymer ?
#
loop_
_entity_poly.entity_id
_entity_poly.type
_entity_poly.pdbx_seq_one_letter_code
_entity_poly.pdbx_strand_id
1 'polypeptide(L)'
;AIKPKGALLHVEDGYVQEIVKRNYMQTQTPQAYKTNFILRCYTLAKSLELNVLDDAELVSRVSDERIAVVEGDIRNTRFILKD
;
A
#
# COMPACT_ATOMS: atom_id res chain seq x y z
N ALA A 1 7.63 5.65 2.15
CA ALA A 1 7.34 5.04 0.84
C ALA A 1 8.37 5.53 -0.16
N ILE A 2 8.68 4.75 -1.19
CA ILE A 2 9.70 5.11 -2.20
C ILE A 2 9.11 5.12 -3.59
N LYS A 3 9.77 5.79 -4.52
CA LYS A 3 9.42 5.65 -5.95
C LYS A 3 9.77 4.23 -6.42
N PRO A 4 8.95 3.62 -7.31
CA PRO A 4 9.30 2.37 -7.97
C PRO A 4 10.67 2.47 -8.67
N LYS A 5 11.51 1.43 -8.58
CA LYS A 5 12.81 1.39 -9.27
C LYS A 5 12.70 1.20 -10.79
N GLY A 6 11.61 0.60 -11.24
CA GLY A 6 11.36 0.27 -12.64
C GLY A 6 9.97 0.71 -13.06
N ALA A 7 9.65 0.48 -14.33
CA ALA A 7 8.31 0.68 -14.84
C ALA A 7 7.32 -0.21 -14.06
N LEU A 8 6.19 0.37 -13.67
CA LEU A 8 5.05 -0.41 -13.20
C LEU A 8 4.27 -0.88 -14.43
N LEU A 9 4.00 -2.18 -14.49
CA LEU A 9 3.31 -2.83 -15.60
C LEU A 9 2.00 -3.40 -15.07
N HIS A 10 0.90 -3.13 -15.76
CA HIS A 10 -0.32 -3.90 -15.57
C HIS A 10 -0.24 -5.15 -16.46
N VAL A 11 -0.38 -6.33 -15.86
CA VAL A 11 -0.20 -7.62 -16.52
C VAL A 11 -1.44 -8.47 -16.30
N GLU A 12 -1.99 -8.99 -17.39
CA GLU A 12 -3.10 -9.95 -17.39
C GLU A 12 -2.70 -11.14 -18.28
N ASP A 13 -3.00 -12.36 -17.81
CA ASP A 13 -2.67 -13.63 -18.50
C ASP A 13 -1.21 -13.76 -18.95
N GLY A 14 -0.29 -13.13 -18.22
CA GLY A 14 1.15 -13.16 -18.50
C GLY A 14 1.63 -12.15 -19.56
N TYR A 15 0.75 -11.31 -20.10
CA TYR A 15 1.08 -10.28 -21.09
C TYR A 15 0.93 -8.88 -20.51
N VAL A 16 1.84 -7.98 -20.92
CA VAL A 16 1.78 -6.56 -20.54
C VAL A 16 0.61 -5.91 -21.27
N GLN A 17 -0.35 -5.41 -20.50
CA GLN A 17 -1.51 -4.68 -21.01
C GLN A 17 -1.21 -3.18 -21.14
N GLU A 18 -0.59 -2.60 -20.10
CA GLU A 18 -0.18 -1.20 -20.11
C GLU A 18 1.03 -0.92 -19.22
N ILE A 19 1.74 0.15 -19.55
CA ILE A 19 2.78 0.74 -18.70
C ILE A 19 2.13 1.83 -17.87
N VAL A 20 2.06 1.61 -16.56
CA VAL A 20 1.43 2.53 -15.61
C VAL A 20 2.35 3.74 -15.41
N LYS A 21 1.91 4.94 -15.83
CA LYS A 21 2.66 6.20 -15.72
C LYS A 21 2.08 7.14 -14.63
N ARG A 22 2.99 7.85 -13.92
CA ARG A 22 2.83 9.00 -12.97
C ARG A 22 2.61 8.72 -11.47
N ASN A 23 3.35 9.43 -10.60
CA ASN A 23 3.16 9.64 -9.14
C ASN A 23 2.81 8.44 -8.22
N TYR A 24 3.13 7.21 -8.62
CA TYR A 24 3.02 6.05 -7.76
C TYR A 24 4.17 5.94 -6.76
N MET A 25 3.89 5.33 -5.62
CA MET A 25 4.84 5.07 -4.55
C MET A 25 4.70 3.63 -4.11
N GLN A 26 5.81 2.93 -3.92
CA GLN A 26 5.84 1.63 -3.25
C GLN A 26 5.79 1.86 -1.74
N THR A 27 4.79 1.27 -1.08
CA THR A 27 4.62 1.40 0.37
C THR A 27 5.77 0.73 1.12
N GLN A 28 6.05 1.26 2.29
CA GLN A 28 7.04 0.74 3.25
C GLN A 28 6.45 0.88 4.65
N THR A 29 7.05 0.19 5.61
CA THR A 29 6.78 0.39 7.04
C THR A 29 7.94 1.16 7.70
N PRO A 30 7.73 1.83 8.85
CA PRO A 30 6.48 1.94 9.61
C PRO A 30 5.41 2.79 8.89
N GLN A 31 4.14 2.46 9.15
CA GLN A 31 2.99 3.30 8.83
C GLN A 31 2.38 3.78 10.15
N ALA A 32 2.03 5.06 10.26
CA ALA A 32 1.70 5.68 11.54
C ALA A 32 0.35 6.37 11.50
N TYR A 33 -0.54 5.97 12.42
CA TYR A 33 -1.89 6.47 12.55
C TYR A 33 -2.23 6.72 14.03
N LYS A 34 -3.25 7.55 14.29
CA LYS A 34 -3.81 7.65 15.65
C LYS A 34 -4.44 6.31 16.03
N THR A 35 -4.09 5.78 17.20
CA THR A 35 -4.53 4.45 17.67
C THR A 35 -6.05 4.26 17.58
N ASN A 36 -6.83 5.21 18.13
CA ASN A 36 -8.28 5.11 18.10
C ASN A 36 -8.85 5.15 16.68
N PHE A 37 -8.19 5.84 15.75
CA PHE A 37 -8.62 5.89 14.36
C PHE A 37 -8.37 4.55 13.66
N ILE A 38 -7.14 4.04 13.72
CA ILE A 38 -6.79 2.82 13.01
C ILE A 38 -7.55 1.59 13.54
N LEU A 39 -7.83 1.52 14.86
CA LEU A 39 -8.65 0.47 15.45
C LEU A 39 -10.09 0.45 14.91
N ARG A 40 -10.68 1.62 14.66
CA ARG A 40 -12.01 1.71 14.02
C ARG A 40 -11.97 1.20 12.58
N CYS A 41 -10.95 1.59 11.82
CA CYS A 41 -10.75 1.11 10.45
C CYS A 41 -10.64 -0.43 10.41
N TYR A 42 -9.82 -1.02 11.28
CA TYR A 42 -9.69 -2.49 11.38
C TYR A 42 -11.00 -3.18 11.76
N THR A 43 -11.77 -2.60 12.68
CA THR A 43 -13.07 -3.15 13.09
C THR A 43 -14.06 -3.15 11.92
N LEU A 44 -14.11 -2.06 11.15
CA LEU A 44 -14.97 -1.96 9.97
C LEU A 44 -14.52 -2.92 8.87
N ALA A 45 -13.23 -2.97 8.54
CA ALA A 45 -12.71 -3.90 7.54
C ALA A 45 -12.97 -5.37 7.90
N LYS A 46 -12.88 -5.73 9.19
CA LYS A 46 -13.25 -7.07 9.66
C LYS A 46 -14.73 -7.38 9.43
N SER A 47 -15.62 -6.41 9.69
CA SER A 47 -17.06 -6.59 9.44
C SER A 47 -17.42 -6.68 7.96
N LEU A 48 -16.56 -6.15 7.09
CA LEU A 48 -16.69 -6.19 5.62
C LEU A 48 -15.89 -7.33 4.98
N GLU A 49 -15.25 -8.18 5.78
CA GLU A 49 -14.41 -9.31 5.34
C GLU A 49 -13.32 -8.89 4.32
N LEU A 50 -12.79 -7.67 4.45
CA LEU A 50 -11.77 -7.16 3.55
C LEU A 50 -10.41 -7.81 3.83
N ASN A 51 -9.80 -8.36 2.79
CA ASN A 51 -8.39 -8.75 2.81
C ASN A 51 -7.55 -7.59 2.25
N VAL A 52 -6.63 -7.07 3.06
CA VAL A 52 -5.81 -5.89 2.76
C VAL A 52 -4.33 -6.20 3.05
N LEU A 53 -3.43 -5.55 2.31
CA LEU A 53 -1.99 -5.83 2.36
C LEU A 53 -1.23 -4.97 3.37
N ASP A 54 -1.71 -3.75 3.65
CA ASP A 54 -1.14 -2.84 4.65
C ASP A 54 -2.18 -1.86 5.24
N ASP A 55 -1.75 -1.04 6.20
CA ASP A 55 -2.63 -0.08 6.89
C ASP A 55 -3.12 1.05 5.96
N ALA A 56 -2.35 1.42 4.94
CA ALA A 56 -2.73 2.48 4.00
C ALA A 56 -3.85 2.02 3.05
N GLU A 57 -3.77 0.78 2.56
CA GLU A 57 -4.88 0.16 1.83
C GLU A 57 -6.11 0.06 2.73
N LEU A 58 -5.96 -0.44 3.96
CA LEU A 58 -7.06 -0.51 4.93
C LEU A 58 -7.78 0.82 5.06
N VAL A 59 -7.06 1.89 5.38
CA VAL A 59 -7.63 3.23 5.59
C VAL A 59 -8.32 3.73 4.33
N SER A 60 -7.70 3.55 3.15
CA SER A 60 -8.26 3.99 1.87
C SER A 60 -9.56 3.29 1.49
N ARG A 61 -9.79 2.07 2.00
CA ARG A 61 -10.98 1.28 1.67
C ARG A 61 -12.18 1.57 2.57
N VAL A 62 -11.95 2.10 3.77
CA VAL A 62 -12.98 2.23 4.81
C VAL A 62 -13.10 3.63 5.40
N SER A 63 -12.34 4.60 4.88
CA SER A 63 -12.33 5.99 5.35
C SER A 63 -12.00 6.95 4.21
N ASP A 64 -12.52 8.17 4.30
CA ASP A 64 -12.21 9.28 3.38
C ASP A 64 -11.00 10.13 3.85
N GLU A 65 -10.35 9.74 4.95
CA GLU A 65 -9.19 10.46 5.48
C GLU A 65 -8.00 10.41 4.51
N ARG A 66 -7.37 11.57 4.30
CA ARG A 66 -6.22 11.67 3.40
C ARG A 66 -4.97 11.11 4.06
N ILE A 67 -4.29 10.20 3.35
CA ILE A 67 -3.04 9.61 3.81
C ILE A 67 -1.86 10.44 3.31
N ALA A 68 -1.05 10.96 4.23
CA ALA A 68 0.18 11.65 3.89
C ALA A 68 1.28 10.64 3.53
N VAL A 69 2.00 10.89 2.44
CA VAL A 69 3.14 10.08 2.03
C VAL A 69 4.44 10.77 2.47
N VAL A 70 5.26 10.05 3.21
CA VAL A 70 6.63 10.47 3.57
C VAL A 70 7.62 9.69 2.71
N GLU A 71 8.59 10.41 2.12
CA GLU A 71 9.67 9.80 1.35
C GLU A 71 10.52 8.92 2.26
N GLY A 72 10.65 7.65 1.88
CA GLY A 72 11.43 6.65 2.59
C GLY A 72 12.79 6.41 1.94
N ASP A 73 13.53 5.46 2.49
CA ASP A 73 14.84 5.07 2.00
C ASP A 73 14.76 3.73 1.26
N ILE A 74 15.48 3.60 0.15
CA ILE A 74 15.48 2.36 -0.63
C ILE A 74 16.09 1.17 0.12
N ARG A 75 16.94 1.42 1.12
CA ARG A 75 17.54 0.40 1.97
C ARG A 75 16.53 -0.21 2.95
N ASN A 76 15.38 0.45 3.15
CA ASN A 76 14.26 -0.09 3.91
C ASN A 76 13.45 -1.08 3.05
N THR A 77 14.10 -2.17 2.64
CA THR A 77 13.50 -3.24 1.87
C THR A 77 13.05 -4.35 2.82
N ARG A 78 11.81 -4.83 2.63
CA ARG A 78 11.36 -6.07 3.27
C ARG A 78 12.17 -7.24 2.71
N PHE A 79 12.85 -7.98 3.58
CA PHE A 79 13.52 -9.22 3.19
C PHE A 79 12.45 -10.28 2.91
N ILE A 80 12.37 -10.71 1.64
CA ILE A 80 11.49 -11.79 1.19
C ILE A 80 12.40 -12.81 0.51
N LEU A 81 12.39 -14.05 1.00
CA LEU A 81 13.05 -15.14 0.30
C LEU A 81 12.19 -15.53 -0.91
N LYS A 82 12.83 -15.96 -2.00
CA LYS A 82 12.08 -16.59 -3.08
C LYS A 82 11.42 -17.85 -2.53
N ASP A 83 10.13 -18.00 -2.84
CA ASP A 83 9.45 -19.30 -2.75
C ASP A 83 10.14 -20.32 -3.67
#